data_AF-A0A437GWK5-F1
#
_entry.id   AF-A0A437GWK5-F1
#
_cell.length_a   1.000
_cell.length_b   1.000
_cell.length_c   1.000
_cell.angle_alpha   90.00
_cell.angle_beta   90.00
_cell.angle_gamma   90.00
#
_symmetry.space_group_name_H-M   'P 1'
#
loop_
_entity.id
_entity.type
_entity.pdbx_description
1 polymer ?
#
loop_
_entity_poly.entity_id
_entity_poly.type
_entity_poly.pdbx_seq_one_letter_code
_entity_poly.pdbx_strand_id
1 'polypeptide(L)'
;MLDLFGATGATAFGNQGSFTTDPVTGALVPMVVEQTSRGERSFDIFSRLLRERIVFVTGQVEDTMASLIVAQLLFLESEDSTKDISMYINSPGGVVTAGMAIHDTMQYIKPRVSTVCIGQAASMGSFLLAAGEPGMRIALPNARIMVHQPSGGARGMASDIEIQAREILRIRRRMNDLYVQYTGKTLEEIEKAMDRDTFLEADEAEAFGLVDKVFVSRTDAESGT
;
A
#
# COMPACT_ATOMS: atom_id res chain seq x y z
N MET A 1 6.62 -31.01 -19.99
CA MET A 1 5.17 -30.93 -20.26
C MET A 1 4.53 -30.67 -18.90
N LEU A 2 4.08 -29.44 -18.65
CA LEU A 2 3.42 -29.06 -17.40
C LEU A 2 2.10 -29.80 -17.31
N ASP A 3 1.88 -30.50 -16.21
CA ASP A 3 0.65 -31.24 -15.96
C ASP A 3 -0.46 -30.23 -15.59
N LEU A 4 -1.31 -29.93 -16.58
CA LEU A 4 -2.31 -28.86 -16.54
C LEU A 4 -3.68 -29.36 -16.03
N PHE A 5 -3.79 -30.63 -15.66
CA PHE A 5 -5.04 -31.22 -15.20
C PHE A 5 -4.81 -31.98 -13.90
N GLY A 6 -5.37 -31.46 -12.81
CA GLY A 6 -5.31 -32.06 -11.48
C GLY A 6 -5.81 -33.51 -11.49
N ALA A 7 -4.87 -34.44 -11.51
CA ALA A 7 -5.12 -35.83 -11.18
C ALA A 7 -4.93 -35.99 -9.67
N THR A 8 -6.03 -36.31 -9.00
CA THR A 8 -6.10 -36.71 -7.59
C THR A 8 -5.18 -37.90 -7.33
N GLY A 9 -4.02 -37.63 -6.77
CA GLY A 9 -3.09 -38.64 -6.26
C GLY A 9 -2.41 -38.08 -5.03
N ALA A 10 -2.91 -38.43 -3.84
CA ALA A 10 -2.24 -38.16 -2.58
C ALA A 10 -0.86 -38.85 -2.60
N THR A 11 0.19 -38.11 -2.90
CA THR A 11 1.57 -38.56 -2.77
C THR A 11 2.11 -38.14 -1.41
N ALA A 12 2.94 -38.99 -0.83
CA ALA A 12 3.45 -38.93 0.54
C ALA A 12 4.45 -37.79 0.83
N PHE A 13 4.42 -36.72 0.03
CA PHE A 13 5.16 -35.48 0.24
C PHE A 13 4.14 -34.34 0.24
N GLY A 14 3.76 -33.87 1.43
CA GLY A 14 2.68 -32.91 1.62
C GLY A 14 2.92 -31.62 0.82
N ASN A 15 1.96 -31.24 -0.04
CA ASN A 15 1.69 -29.95 -0.70
C ASN A 15 2.85 -29.02 -1.15
N GLN A 16 4.12 -29.43 -1.06
CA GLN A 16 5.28 -28.64 -1.46
C GLN A 16 5.32 -28.56 -2.98
N GLY A 17 5.28 -27.33 -3.51
CA GLY A 17 5.17 -27.07 -4.95
C GLY A 17 3.74 -27.00 -5.49
N SER A 18 2.72 -27.04 -4.62
CA SER A 18 1.35 -26.71 -4.99
C SER A 18 1.18 -25.20 -5.18
N PHE A 19 0.25 -24.80 -6.06
CA PHE A 19 -0.09 -23.41 -6.33
C PHE A 19 -1.58 -23.18 -6.08
N THR A 20 -1.93 -22.01 -5.54
CA THR A 20 -3.31 -21.50 -5.59
C THR A 20 -3.44 -20.46 -6.69
N THR A 21 -4.66 -20.12 -7.08
CA THR A 21 -4.90 -18.99 -7.98
C THR A 21 -5.24 -17.76 -7.16
N ASP A 22 -4.50 -16.68 -7.37
CA ASP A 22 -4.87 -15.38 -6.83
C ASP A 22 -6.27 -15.01 -7.37
N PRO A 23 -7.24 -14.71 -6.50
CA PRO A 23 -8.63 -14.52 -6.91
C PRO A 23 -8.84 -13.23 -7.73
N VAL A 24 -7.86 -12.31 -7.75
CA VAL A 24 -7.96 -11.02 -8.44
C VAL A 24 -7.23 -11.04 -9.78
N THR A 25 -6.04 -11.63 -9.82
CA THR A 25 -5.14 -11.63 -10.98
C THR A 25 -5.13 -12.95 -11.74
N GLY A 26 -5.63 -14.03 -11.14
CA GLY A 26 -5.54 -15.39 -11.69
C GLY A 26 -4.12 -15.96 -11.70
N ALA A 27 -3.16 -15.27 -11.08
CA ALA A 27 -1.77 -15.71 -11.03
C ALA A 27 -1.62 -16.96 -10.15
N LEU A 28 -0.68 -17.84 -10.50
CA LEU A 28 -0.31 -18.98 -9.66
C LEU A 28 0.52 -18.50 -8.47
N VAL A 29 -0.02 -18.67 -7.27
CA VAL A 29 0.60 -18.28 -6.00
C VAL A 29 1.21 -19.52 -5.35
N PRO A 30 2.53 -19.53 -5.07
CA PRO A 30 3.18 -20.66 -4.43
C PRO A 30 2.61 -20.93 -3.03
N MET A 31 2.46 -22.21 -2.71
CA MET A 31 2.13 -22.68 -1.36
C MET A 31 3.38 -22.98 -0.54
N VAL A 32 3.36 -22.56 0.72
CA VAL A 32 4.38 -22.81 1.74
C VAL A 32 3.80 -23.78 2.77
N VAL A 33 4.55 -24.84 3.06
CA VAL A 33 4.19 -25.84 4.10
C VAL A 33 5.01 -25.58 5.35
N GLU A 34 4.34 -25.33 6.46
CA GLU A 34 4.93 -25.14 7.78
C GLU A 34 4.68 -26.39 8.62
N GLN A 35 5.76 -27.07 9.01
CA GLN A 35 5.70 -28.21 9.93
C GLN A 35 5.82 -27.70 11.38
N THR A 36 4.81 -28.00 12.19
CA THR A 36 4.83 -27.73 13.63
C THR A 36 4.70 -29.03 14.40
N SER A 37 5.02 -29.03 15.70
CA SER A 37 4.79 -30.17 16.59
C SER A 37 3.32 -30.60 16.69
N ARG A 38 2.38 -29.75 16.24
CA ARG A 38 0.94 -30.00 16.19
C ARG A 38 0.43 -30.42 14.80
N GLY A 39 1.31 -30.62 13.83
CA GLY A 39 0.99 -31.04 12.46
C GLY A 39 1.46 -30.05 11.40
N GLU A 40 1.11 -30.36 10.14
CA GLU A 40 1.42 -29.55 8.97
C GLU A 40 0.30 -28.54 8.68
N ARG A 41 0.67 -27.31 8.33
CA ARG A 41 -0.25 -26.31 7.78
C ARG A 41 0.33 -25.77 6.47
N SER A 42 -0.53 -25.56 5.49
CA SER A 42 -0.15 -24.97 4.20
C SER A 42 -0.82 -23.62 4.02
N PHE A 43 -0.03 -22.62 3.62
CA PHE A 43 -0.46 -21.25 3.37
C PHE A 43 0.03 -20.83 1.98
N ASP A 44 -0.68 -19.95 1.29
CA ASP A 44 -0.06 -19.22 0.19
C ASP A 44 0.96 -18.22 0.75
N ILE A 45 1.88 -17.75 -0.11
CA ILE A 45 2.96 -16.85 0.32
C ILE A 45 2.46 -15.54 0.95
N PHE A 46 1.34 -14.97 0.46
CA PHE A 46 0.79 -13.73 1.02
C PHE A 46 0.14 -13.97 2.38
N SER A 47 -0.62 -15.06 2.52
CA SER A 47 -1.16 -15.49 3.82
C SER A 47 -0.06 -15.74 4.85
N ARG A 48 1.08 -16.32 4.43
CA ARG A 48 2.24 -16.51 5.32
C ARG A 48 2.84 -15.18 5.75
N LEU A 49 2.95 -14.19 4.84
CA LEU A 49 3.48 -12.86 5.14
C LEU A 49 2.51 -12.02 5.98
N LEU A 50 1.19 -12.18 5.80
CA LEU A 50 0.19 -11.52 6.64
C LEU A 50 0.32 -11.95 8.12
N ARG A 51 0.71 -13.21 8.39
CA ARG A 51 1.03 -13.65 9.77
C ARG A 51 2.25 -12.93 10.37
N GLU A 52 3.17 -12.45 9.54
CA GLU A 52 4.26 -11.54 9.93
C GLU A 52 3.84 -10.06 9.89
N ARG A 53 2.53 -9.78 9.77
CA ARG A 53 1.93 -8.44 9.74
C ARG A 53 2.37 -7.59 8.55
N ILE A 54 2.66 -8.25 7.43
CA ILE A 54 3.01 -7.59 6.17
C ILE A 54 1.78 -7.56 5.25
N VAL A 55 1.40 -6.36 4.81
CA VAL A 55 0.29 -6.12 3.87
C VAL A 55 0.85 -5.50 2.59
N PHE A 56 0.39 -5.97 1.43
CA PHE A 56 0.82 -5.44 0.14
C PHE A 56 -0.24 -4.54 -0.49
N VAL A 57 0.19 -3.39 -1.01
CA VAL A 57 -0.60 -2.47 -1.83
C VAL A 57 0.03 -2.43 -3.21
N THR A 58 -0.36 -3.37 -4.07
CA THR A 58 0.30 -3.60 -5.37
C THR A 58 -0.66 -3.39 -6.55
N GLY A 59 -0.30 -2.49 -7.46
CA GLY A 59 -1.16 -2.15 -8.60
C GLY A 59 -2.17 -1.05 -8.26
N GLN A 60 -3.20 -0.93 -9.08
CA GLN A 60 -4.15 0.18 -9.00
C GLN A 60 -4.98 0.13 -7.72
N VAL A 61 -5.16 1.28 -7.07
CA VAL A 61 -6.08 1.42 -5.94
C VAL A 61 -7.51 1.51 -6.47
N GLU A 62 -8.33 0.52 -6.14
CA GLU A 62 -9.76 0.47 -6.41
C GLU A 62 -10.52 -0.18 -5.24
N ASP A 63 -11.85 -0.19 -5.32
CA ASP A 63 -12.71 -0.52 -4.17
C ASP A 63 -12.50 -1.94 -3.63
N THR A 64 -12.19 -2.91 -4.49
CA THR A 64 -11.96 -4.31 -4.11
C THR A 64 -10.64 -4.46 -3.35
N MET A 65 -9.56 -3.93 -3.91
CA MET A 65 -8.24 -3.80 -3.29
C MET A 65 -8.33 -3.08 -1.95
N ALA A 66 -9.01 -1.93 -1.89
CA ALA A 66 -9.18 -1.18 -0.66
C ALA A 66 -9.94 -1.99 0.40
N SER A 67 -11.01 -2.68 0.00
CA SER A 67 -11.77 -3.56 0.91
C SER A 67 -10.90 -4.68 1.49
N LEU A 68 -10.04 -5.30 0.67
CA LEU A 68 -9.11 -6.33 1.13
C LEU A 68 -8.04 -5.78 2.07
N ILE A 69 -7.48 -4.61 1.79
CA ILE A 69 -6.48 -3.97 2.66
C ILE A 69 -7.11 -3.57 4.00
N VAL A 70 -8.30 -2.94 3.98
CA VAL A 70 -9.03 -2.56 5.20
C VAL A 70 -9.34 -3.80 6.05
N ALA A 71 -9.81 -4.88 5.44
CA ALA A 71 -10.06 -6.13 6.14
C ALA A 71 -8.78 -6.71 6.79
N GLN A 72 -7.65 -6.69 6.08
CA GLN A 72 -6.36 -7.14 6.61
C GLN A 72 -5.89 -6.28 7.79
N LEU A 73 -6.01 -4.94 7.70
CA LEU A 73 -5.63 -4.03 8.78
C LEU A 73 -6.44 -4.27 10.05
N LEU A 74 -7.77 -4.38 9.92
CA LEU A 74 -8.66 -4.68 11.05
C LEU A 74 -8.41 -6.08 11.64
N PHE A 75 -8.14 -7.07 10.78
CA PHE A 75 -7.76 -8.40 11.23
C PHE A 75 -6.47 -8.38 12.06
N LEU A 76 -5.42 -7.71 11.58
CA LEU A 76 -4.15 -7.60 12.28
C LEU A 76 -4.24 -6.83 13.60
N GLU A 77 -5.09 -5.79 13.67
CA GLU A 77 -5.41 -5.12 14.93
C GLU A 77 -6.08 -6.08 15.91
N SER A 78 -7.06 -6.88 15.45
CA SER A 78 -7.79 -7.81 16.31
C SER A 78 -6.93 -8.96 16.85
N GLU A 79 -5.95 -9.41 16.07
CA GLU A 79 -5.00 -10.46 16.47
C GLU A 79 -4.01 -9.97 17.52
N ASP A 80 -3.45 -8.77 17.32
CA ASP A 80 -2.53 -8.14 18.27
C ASP A 80 -2.46 -6.63 18.03
N SER A 81 -3.20 -5.87 18.84
CA SER A 81 -3.26 -4.41 18.73
C SER A 81 -1.98 -3.67 19.16
N THR A 82 -1.00 -4.38 19.72
CA THR A 82 0.24 -3.78 20.25
C THR A 82 1.41 -3.83 19.28
N LYS A 83 1.31 -4.66 18.23
CA LYS A 83 2.37 -4.86 17.25
C LYS A 83 2.14 -4.02 16.01
N ASP A 84 3.21 -3.43 15.50
CA ASP A 84 3.19 -2.64 14.29
C ASP A 84 2.81 -3.49 13.06
N ILE A 85 2.32 -2.82 12.02
CA ILE A 85 1.96 -3.41 10.71
C ILE A 85 2.88 -2.80 9.65
N SER A 86 3.36 -3.59 8.70
CA SER A 86 4.19 -3.11 7.60
C SER A 86 3.43 -3.17 6.28
N MET A 87 3.18 -2.01 5.66
CA MET A 87 2.54 -1.88 4.36
C MET A 87 3.58 -1.67 3.26
N TYR A 88 3.71 -2.64 2.36
CA TYR A 88 4.59 -2.57 1.20
C TYR A 88 3.82 -2.04 0.00
N ILE A 89 4.27 -0.92 -0.56
CA ILE A 89 3.54 -0.16 -1.58
C ILE A 89 4.30 -0.23 -2.91
N ASN A 90 3.61 -0.74 -3.93
CA ASN A 90 4.01 -0.66 -5.34
C ASN A 90 2.78 -0.29 -6.17
N SER A 91 2.39 0.98 -6.17
CA SER A 91 1.12 1.42 -6.72
C SER A 91 1.25 2.67 -7.60
N PRO A 92 0.64 2.68 -8.80
CA PRO A 92 0.49 3.89 -9.61
C PRO A 92 -0.60 4.84 -9.04
N GLY A 93 -1.23 4.49 -7.92
CA GLY A 93 -2.39 5.20 -7.37
C GLY A 93 -3.69 4.65 -7.89
N GLY A 94 -4.75 5.46 -7.88
CA GLY A 94 -6.08 5.03 -8.31
C GLY A 94 -7.21 5.89 -7.76
N VAL A 95 -8.34 5.25 -7.45
CA VAL A 95 -9.57 5.91 -6.99
C VAL A 95 -9.34 6.54 -5.62
N VAL A 96 -9.57 7.86 -5.52
CA VAL A 96 -9.31 8.63 -4.30
C VAL A 96 -10.13 8.12 -3.11
N THR A 97 -11.42 7.83 -3.31
CA THR A 97 -12.30 7.34 -2.23
C THR A 97 -11.86 5.98 -1.69
N ALA A 98 -11.44 5.06 -2.57
CA ALA A 98 -10.87 3.77 -2.18
C ALA A 98 -9.58 3.95 -1.36
N GLY A 99 -8.68 4.84 -1.81
CA GLY A 99 -7.46 5.15 -1.07
C GLY A 99 -7.74 5.84 0.27
N MET A 100 -8.75 6.72 0.36
CA MET A 100 -9.15 7.35 1.62
C MET A 100 -9.70 6.33 2.62
N ALA A 101 -10.37 5.26 2.18
CA ALA A 101 -10.80 4.18 3.07
C ALA A 101 -9.62 3.44 3.72
N ILE A 102 -8.57 3.17 2.93
CA ILE A 102 -7.32 2.58 3.43
C ILE A 102 -6.67 3.55 4.42
N HIS A 103 -6.50 4.80 4.00
CA HIS A 103 -5.88 5.86 4.80
C HIS A 103 -6.57 6.01 6.17
N ASP A 104 -7.88 6.21 6.20
CA ASP A 104 -8.60 6.43 7.45
C ASP A 104 -8.51 5.20 8.36
N THR A 105 -8.47 3.99 7.80
CA THR A 105 -8.24 2.76 8.57
C THR A 105 -6.83 2.73 9.16
N MET A 106 -5.79 3.11 8.40
CA MET A 106 -4.42 3.21 8.92
C MET A 106 -4.33 4.15 10.13
N GLN A 107 -5.05 5.28 10.11
CA GLN A 107 -5.07 6.25 11.20
C GLN A 107 -5.99 5.84 12.37
N TYR A 108 -6.98 5.00 12.11
CA TYR A 108 -8.01 4.61 13.07
C TYR A 108 -7.55 3.48 14.01
N ILE A 109 -6.83 2.50 13.47
CA ILE A 109 -6.38 1.33 14.23
C ILE A 109 -5.28 1.70 15.22
N LYS A 110 -5.18 0.93 16.31
CA LYS A 110 -4.15 1.12 17.35
C LYS A 110 -2.71 0.81 16.90
N PRO A 111 -2.44 -0.25 16.12
CA PRO A 111 -1.11 -0.53 15.60
C PRO A 111 -0.55 0.64 14.81
N ARG A 112 0.74 0.93 15.00
CA ARG A 112 1.44 1.85 14.10
C ARG A 112 1.62 1.18 12.75
N VAL A 113 1.46 1.95 11.68
CA VAL A 113 1.56 1.45 10.31
C VAL A 113 2.84 1.98 9.67
N SER A 114 3.85 1.11 9.54
CA SER A 114 5.03 1.37 8.72
C SER A 114 4.67 1.28 7.24
N THR A 115 5.26 2.14 6.42
CA THR A 115 5.08 2.12 4.96
C THR A 115 6.42 1.94 4.26
N VAL A 116 6.48 1.10 3.22
CA VAL A 116 7.70 0.81 2.48
C VAL A 116 7.42 0.89 0.99
N CYS A 117 8.03 1.86 0.30
CA CYS A 117 7.92 1.98 -1.16
C CYS A 117 8.87 0.98 -1.83
N ILE A 118 8.30 0.04 -2.58
CA ILE A 118 9.02 -0.97 -3.37
C ILE A 118 8.66 -0.83 -4.85
N GLY A 119 9.52 -0.16 -5.63
CA GLY A 119 9.26 0.15 -7.04
C GLY A 119 8.67 1.54 -7.22
N GLN A 120 7.35 1.71 -7.07
CA GLN A 120 6.75 3.05 -7.16
C GLN A 120 5.62 3.32 -6.16
N ALA A 121 5.49 4.58 -5.79
CA ALA A 121 4.33 5.11 -5.08
C ALA A 121 3.91 6.42 -5.75
N ALA A 122 2.86 6.36 -6.56
CA ALA A 122 2.38 7.50 -7.34
C ALA A 122 0.95 7.88 -6.97
N SER A 123 0.61 9.16 -6.96
CA SER A 123 -0.74 9.66 -6.68
C SER A 123 -1.30 9.12 -5.34
N MET A 124 -2.38 8.32 -5.35
CA MET A 124 -2.87 7.70 -4.10
C MET A 124 -1.84 6.75 -3.46
N GLY A 125 -0.91 6.19 -4.24
CA GLY A 125 0.21 5.40 -3.72
C GLY A 125 1.18 6.25 -2.89
N SER A 126 1.58 7.43 -3.38
CA SER A 126 2.44 8.35 -2.62
C SER A 126 1.72 8.92 -1.40
N PHE A 127 0.40 9.11 -1.50
CA PHE A 127 -0.41 9.59 -0.38
C PHE A 127 -0.43 8.57 0.75
N LEU A 128 -0.69 7.30 0.44
CA LEU A 128 -0.66 6.21 1.42
C LEU A 128 0.74 5.98 1.99
N LEU A 129 1.79 6.14 1.17
CA LEU A 129 3.17 6.09 1.65
C LEU A 129 3.45 7.16 2.71
N ALA A 130 3.09 8.42 2.41
CA ALA A 130 3.31 9.55 3.31
C ALA A 130 2.49 9.48 4.60
N ALA A 131 1.34 8.80 4.57
CA ALA A 131 0.43 8.62 5.70
C ALA A 131 0.86 7.53 6.71
N GLY A 132 1.98 6.85 6.48
CA GLY A 132 2.57 5.95 7.47
C GLY A 132 2.98 6.68 8.75
N GLU A 133 3.19 5.91 9.82
CA GLU A 133 3.63 6.42 11.12
C GLU A 133 4.93 7.24 10.97
N PRO A 134 5.02 8.45 11.54
CA PRO A 134 6.23 9.27 11.49
C PRO A 134 7.48 8.52 11.99
N GLY A 135 8.56 8.57 11.21
CA GLY A 135 9.80 7.84 11.46
C GLY A 135 9.81 6.40 10.93
N MET A 136 8.70 5.90 10.39
CA MET A 136 8.52 4.52 9.89
C MET A 136 8.15 4.45 8.40
N ARG A 137 8.28 5.57 7.66
CA ARG A 137 8.04 5.67 6.22
C ARG A 137 9.35 5.50 5.47
N ILE A 138 9.42 4.50 4.61
CA ILE A 138 10.68 4.03 4.02
C ILE A 138 10.55 3.98 2.50
N ALA A 139 11.61 4.34 1.79
CA ALA A 139 11.78 4.03 0.38
C ALA A 139 13.01 3.13 0.15
N LEU A 140 12.95 2.25 -0.86
CA LEU A 140 14.15 1.58 -1.37
C LEU A 140 14.88 2.49 -2.38
N PRO A 141 16.17 2.27 -2.68
CA PRO A 141 17.00 3.27 -3.36
C PRO A 141 16.55 3.58 -4.79
N ASN A 142 15.98 2.58 -5.48
CA ASN A 142 15.47 2.74 -6.85
C ASN A 142 13.95 2.99 -6.89
N ALA A 143 13.34 3.31 -5.74
CA ALA A 143 11.94 3.64 -5.69
C ALA A 143 11.70 5.01 -6.34
N ARG A 144 10.59 5.13 -7.08
CA ARG A 144 10.13 6.40 -7.65
C ARG A 144 8.83 6.83 -6.99
N ILE A 145 8.81 8.03 -6.44
CA ILE A 145 7.62 8.63 -5.84
C ILE A 145 7.07 9.69 -6.79
N MET A 146 5.76 9.78 -6.96
CA MET A 146 5.14 10.82 -7.80
C MET A 146 3.94 11.44 -7.12
N VAL A 147 3.92 12.76 -7.01
CA VAL A 147 2.77 13.53 -6.52
C VAL A 147 2.15 14.36 -7.63
N HIS A 148 0.82 14.45 -7.63
CA HIS A 148 0.03 15.30 -8.52
C HIS A 148 -1.34 15.56 -7.90
N GLN A 149 -2.02 16.59 -8.38
CA GLN A 149 -3.39 16.93 -7.97
C GLN A 149 -4.39 15.85 -8.39
N PRO A 150 -5.53 15.69 -7.67
CA PRO A 150 -6.57 14.78 -8.10
C PRO A 150 -7.12 15.17 -9.48
N SER A 151 -7.34 14.18 -10.33
CA SER A 151 -7.95 14.33 -11.65
C SER A 151 -9.33 13.67 -11.67
N GLY A 152 -10.28 14.29 -12.36
CA GLY A 152 -11.64 13.76 -12.53
C GLY A 152 -12.35 14.40 -13.72
N GLY A 153 -13.58 13.95 -13.99
CA GLY A 153 -14.38 14.49 -15.08
C GLY A 153 -15.88 14.38 -14.77
N ALA A 154 -16.65 15.31 -15.29
CA ALA A 154 -18.11 15.35 -15.15
C ALA A 154 -18.77 15.69 -16.50
N ARG A 155 -19.98 15.18 -16.71
CA ARG A 155 -20.84 15.49 -17.86
C ARG A 155 -22.29 15.57 -17.35
N GLY A 156 -23.09 16.49 -17.87
CA GLY A 156 -24.47 16.67 -17.42
C GLY A 156 -24.96 18.11 -17.57
N MET A 157 -25.98 18.49 -16.80
CA MET A 157 -26.44 19.88 -16.74
C MET A 157 -25.35 20.77 -16.13
N ALA A 158 -25.42 22.08 -16.40
CA ALA A 158 -24.47 23.04 -15.84
C ALA A 158 -24.38 22.98 -14.30
N SER A 159 -25.53 22.79 -13.63
CA SER A 159 -25.59 22.59 -12.17
C SER A 159 -24.85 21.34 -11.70
N ASP A 160 -24.94 20.23 -12.44
CA ASP A 160 -24.29 18.96 -12.07
C ASP A 160 -22.77 19.08 -12.24
N ILE A 161 -22.32 19.71 -13.32
CA ILE A 161 -20.90 20.00 -13.57
C ILE A 161 -20.35 20.90 -12.45
N GLU A 162 -21.09 21.93 -12.06
CA GLU A 162 -20.69 22.83 -10.97
C GLU A 162 -20.54 22.08 -9.63
N ILE A 163 -21.48 21.19 -9.30
CA ILE A 163 -21.41 20.37 -8.07
C ILE A 163 -20.14 19.50 -8.07
N GLN A 164 -19.86 18.81 -9.18
CA GLN A 164 -18.67 17.97 -9.30
C GLN A 164 -17.37 18.78 -9.26
N ALA A 165 -17.34 19.96 -9.89
CA ALA A 165 -16.20 20.86 -9.84
C ALA A 165 -15.91 21.36 -8.41
N ARG A 166 -16.96 21.69 -7.63
CA ARG A 166 -16.80 22.04 -6.21
C ARG A 166 -16.28 20.88 -5.39
N GLU A 167 -16.72 19.65 -5.66
CA GLU A 167 -16.29 18.48 -4.92
C GLU A 167 -14.82 18.11 -5.18
N ILE A 168 -14.37 18.12 -6.44
CA ILE A 168 -12.95 17.83 -6.73
C ILE A 168 -12.01 18.88 -6.11
N LEU A 169 -12.44 20.15 -6.04
CA LEU A 169 -11.68 21.20 -5.33
C LEU A 169 -11.64 20.96 -3.82
N ARG A 170 -12.71 20.44 -3.23
CA ARG A 170 -12.75 20.04 -1.81
C ARG A 170 -11.79 18.88 -1.54
N ILE A 171 -11.81 17.86 -2.40
CA ILE A 171 -10.90 16.72 -2.32
C ILE A 171 -9.44 17.18 -2.44
N ARG A 172 -9.13 18.02 -3.45
CA ARG A 172 -7.79 18.60 -3.64
C ARG A 172 -7.30 19.30 -2.37
N ARG A 173 -8.12 20.19 -1.79
CA ARG A 173 -7.77 20.89 -0.56
C ARG A 173 -7.48 19.92 0.59
N ARG A 174 -8.38 18.95 0.81
CA ARG A 174 -8.23 17.97 1.89
C ARG A 174 -6.94 17.14 1.75
N MET A 175 -6.62 16.70 0.54
CA MET A 175 -5.39 15.94 0.29
C MET A 175 -4.14 16.81 0.51
N ASN A 176 -4.16 18.07 0.06
CA ASN A 176 -3.05 18.99 0.28
C ASN A 176 -2.82 19.25 1.77
N ASP A 177 -3.88 19.48 2.56
CA ASP A 177 -3.79 19.67 4.00
C ASP A 177 -3.16 18.45 4.71
N LEU A 178 -3.47 17.24 4.25
CA LEU A 178 -2.87 16.01 4.77
C LEU A 178 -1.41 15.85 4.34
N TYR A 179 -1.05 16.17 3.09
CA TYR A 179 0.35 16.21 2.69
C TYR A 179 1.16 17.24 3.50
N VAL A 180 0.60 18.41 3.80
CA VAL A 180 1.21 19.39 4.71
C VAL A 180 1.49 18.75 6.07
N GLN A 181 0.49 18.05 6.63
CA GLN A 181 0.65 17.35 7.90
C GLN A 181 1.78 16.29 7.87
N TYR A 182 1.88 15.51 6.79
CA TYR A 182 2.86 14.42 6.70
C TYR A 182 4.27 14.87 6.35
N THR A 183 4.40 15.91 5.53
CA THR A 183 5.71 16.34 5.00
C THR A 183 6.32 17.47 5.82
N GLY A 184 5.51 18.22 6.57
CA GLY A 184 5.93 19.45 7.23
C GLY A 184 6.18 20.63 6.28
N LYS A 185 5.92 20.46 4.97
CA LYS A 185 5.99 21.54 3.98
C LYS A 185 4.84 22.52 4.14
N THR A 186 5.03 23.75 3.70
CA THR A 186 3.95 24.73 3.62
C THR A 186 2.91 24.33 2.58
N LEU A 187 1.66 24.80 2.73
CA LEU A 187 0.61 24.55 1.74
C LEU A 187 1.00 25.05 0.33
N GLU A 188 1.71 26.17 0.23
CA GLU A 188 2.19 26.72 -1.04
C GLU A 188 3.20 25.78 -1.72
N GLU A 189 4.14 25.20 -0.97
CA GLU A 189 5.09 24.21 -1.49
C GLU A 189 4.37 22.95 -1.99
N ILE A 190 3.39 22.45 -1.24
CA ILE A 190 2.57 21.29 -1.63
C ILE A 190 1.75 21.60 -2.90
N GLU A 191 1.06 22.74 -2.95
CA GLU A 191 0.27 23.15 -4.10
C GLU A 191 1.11 23.29 -5.36
N LYS A 192 2.32 23.85 -5.22
CA LYS A 192 3.28 23.97 -6.33
C LYS A 192 3.79 22.61 -6.81
N ALA A 193 4.12 21.70 -5.90
CA ALA A 193 4.59 20.36 -6.24
C ALA A 193 3.49 19.50 -6.88
N MET A 194 2.22 19.70 -6.51
CA MET A 194 1.10 18.90 -7.01
C MET A 194 0.44 19.48 -8.27
N ASP A 195 0.76 20.71 -8.70
CA ASP A 195 0.10 21.33 -9.86
C ASP A 195 0.31 20.54 -11.16
N ARG A 196 1.50 19.94 -11.30
CA ARG A 196 1.87 19.01 -12.37
C ARG A 196 2.49 17.76 -11.76
N ASP A 197 2.62 16.72 -12.57
CA ASP A 197 3.32 15.50 -12.19
C ASP A 197 4.74 15.84 -11.74
N THR A 198 5.01 15.68 -10.44
CA THR A 198 6.34 15.82 -9.86
C THR A 198 6.84 14.44 -9.48
N PHE A 199 7.89 14.00 -10.16
CA PHE A 199 8.59 12.75 -9.88
C PHE A 199 9.79 13.02 -8.98
N LEU A 200 9.96 12.16 -7.98
CA LEU A 200 11.02 12.23 -6.98
C LEU A 200 11.72 10.87 -6.93
N GLU A 201 13.05 10.88 -6.98
CA GLU A 201 13.87 9.75 -6.55
C GLU A 201 13.76 9.55 -5.02
N ALA A 202 14.30 8.45 -4.51
CA ALA A 202 14.10 8.06 -3.12
C ALA A 202 14.66 9.10 -2.12
N ASP A 203 15.84 9.65 -2.40
CA ASP A 203 16.51 10.70 -1.61
C ASP A 203 15.79 12.05 -1.73
N GLU A 204 15.29 12.40 -2.91
CA GLU A 204 14.45 13.59 -3.11
C GLU A 204 13.13 13.47 -2.34
N ALA A 205 12.53 12.29 -2.28
CA ALA A 205 11.32 12.03 -1.50
C ALA A 205 11.57 12.11 0.02
N GLU A 206 12.73 11.67 0.50
CA GLU A 206 13.17 11.86 1.88
C GLU A 206 13.35 13.34 2.20
N ALA A 207 14.07 14.09 1.35
CA ALA A 207 14.27 15.53 1.51
C ALA A 207 12.95 16.34 1.41
N PHE A 208 11.97 15.85 0.65
CA PHE A 208 10.64 16.43 0.58
C PHE A 208 9.80 16.13 1.82
N GLY A 209 10.10 15.06 2.56
CA GLY A 209 9.37 14.59 3.73
C GLY A 209 8.24 13.60 3.43
N LEU A 210 8.22 13.00 2.24
CA LEU A 210 7.25 11.93 1.88
C LEU A 210 7.62 10.59 2.52
N VAL A 211 8.90 10.38 2.77
CA VAL A 211 9.45 9.25 3.55
C VAL A 211 10.43 9.79 4.57
N ASP A 212 10.73 8.99 5.59
CA ASP A 212 11.67 9.34 6.66
C ASP A 212 13.09 8.82 6.38
N LYS A 213 13.20 7.70 5.64
CA LYS A 213 14.49 7.02 5.41
C LYS A 213 14.54 6.32 4.05
N VAL A 214 15.71 6.33 3.42
CA VAL A 214 16.05 5.43 2.32
C VAL A 214 16.92 4.27 2.81
N PHE A 215 16.46 3.02 2.64
CA PHE A 215 17.21 1.83 3.05
C PHE A 215 17.82 1.10 1.86
N VAL A 216 19.15 0.96 1.85
CA VAL A 216 19.89 0.22 0.82
C VAL A 216 19.84 -1.28 1.07
N SER A 217 19.95 -1.68 2.34
CA SER A 217 19.91 -3.09 2.75
C SER A 217 19.20 -3.27 4.10
N ARG A 218 18.86 -4.52 4.44
CA ARG A 218 18.27 -4.84 5.75
C ARG A 218 19.21 -4.54 6.92
N THR A 219 20.52 -4.64 6.72
CA THR A 219 21.51 -4.32 7.75
C THR A 219 21.46 -2.85 8.14
N ASP A 220 21.19 -1.96 7.18
CA ASP A 220 21.05 -0.53 7.42
C ASP A 220 19.80 -0.20 8.27
N ALA A 221 18.73 -0.97 8.09
CA ALA A 221 17.49 -0.83 8.86
C ALA A 221 17.67 -1.20 10.35
N GLU A 222 18.56 -2.15 10.65
CA GLU A 222 18.85 -2.61 12.02
C GLU A 222 19.87 -1.73 12.74
N SER A 223 20.75 -1.03 12.01
CA SER A 223 21.80 -0.17 12.58
C SER A 223 21.35 1.26 12.95
N GLY A 224 20.09 1.61 12.70
CA GLY A 224 19.52 2.92 13.01
C GLY A 224 19.22 3.14 14.49
N THR A 225 20.26 3.16 15.34
CA THR A 225 20.27 3.76 16.69
C THR A 225 20.90 5.13 16.66
#